data_AF-A0A8D0GZR0-F1
#
_entry.id   AF-A0A8D0GZR0-F1
#
_cell.length_a   1.000
_cell.length_b   1.000
_cell.length_c   1.000
_cell.angle_alpha   90.00
_cell.angle_beta   90.00
_cell.angle_gamma   90.00
#
_symmetry.space_group_name_H-M   'P 1'
#
loop_
_entity.id
_entity.type
_entity.pdbx_description
1 polymer ?
#
loop_
_entity_poly.entity_id
_entity_poly.type
_entity_poly.pdbx_seq_one_letter_code
_entity_poly.pdbx_strand_id
1 'polypeptide(L)'
;MAVCLSVCLLTGYSNNIHCLAKAIIQLSAALFTIYNKNIETHLKEFLLLASVCLLHLGQETDKLRTRNRESISLLMHLMVEESSFLTADMLESCFPYVLLRNAYREVFRESTLARLAAH
;
A
#
# COMPACT_ATOMS: atom_id res chain seq x y z
N MET A 1 -4.68 -16.46 -1.11
CA MET A 1 -4.14 -15.14 -1.47
C MET A 1 -3.15 -14.59 -0.45
N ALA A 2 -3.44 -14.62 0.86
CA ALA A 2 -2.57 -14.12 1.93
C ALA A 2 -1.10 -14.61 1.89
N VAL A 3 -0.85 -15.86 1.50
CA VAL A 3 0.53 -16.40 1.38
C VAL A 3 1.29 -15.77 0.20
N CYS A 4 0.62 -15.57 -0.94
CA CYS A 4 1.21 -14.93 -2.11
C CYS A 4 1.52 -13.45 -1.83
N LEU A 5 0.64 -12.82 -1.04
CA LEU A 5 0.81 -11.47 -0.56
C LEU A 5 2.06 -11.31 0.31
N SER A 6 2.21 -12.17 1.32
CA SER A 6 3.34 -12.13 2.27
C SER A 6 4.69 -12.35 1.58
N VAL A 7 4.76 -13.25 0.59
CA VAL A 7 5.97 -13.47 -0.23
C VAL A 7 6.28 -12.24 -1.09
N CYS A 8 5.28 -11.67 -1.77
CA CYS A 8 5.46 -10.49 -2.62
C CYS A 8 5.83 -9.24 -1.78
N LEU A 9 5.33 -9.14 -0.55
CA LEU A 9 5.70 -8.11 0.42
C LEU A 9 7.18 -8.20 0.84
N LEU A 10 7.67 -9.41 1.18
CA LEU A 10 9.07 -9.56 1.56
C LEU A 10 10.04 -9.27 0.41
N THR A 11 9.67 -9.62 -0.83
CA THR A 11 10.54 -9.41 -2.00
C THR A 11 10.33 -8.08 -2.72
N GLY A 12 9.15 -7.46 -2.57
CA GLY A 12 8.76 -6.23 -3.28
C GLY A 12 9.18 -4.93 -2.58
N TYR A 13 9.57 -5.01 -1.30
CA TYR A 13 10.06 -3.87 -0.53
C TYR A 13 11.46 -4.13 0.02
N SER A 14 12.50 -3.76 -0.73
CA SER A 14 13.90 -3.92 -0.32
C SER A 14 14.34 -2.99 0.83
N ASN A 15 13.54 -1.98 1.13
CA ASN A 15 13.82 -0.90 2.10
C ASN A 15 12.81 -0.86 3.26
N ASN A 16 12.17 -1.99 3.58
CA ASN A 16 11.27 -2.14 4.74
C ASN A 16 10.03 -1.22 4.76
N ILE A 17 9.61 -0.65 3.63
CA ILE A 17 8.45 0.28 3.58
C ILE A 17 7.15 -0.39 4.03
N HIS A 18 7.03 -1.72 3.90
CA HIS A 18 5.89 -2.47 4.43
C HIS A 18 5.66 -2.23 5.93
N CYS A 19 6.72 -1.97 6.70
CA CYS A 19 6.60 -1.62 8.12
C CYS A 19 5.84 -0.30 8.36
N LEU A 20 5.80 0.60 7.35
CA LEU A 20 5.05 1.86 7.45
C LEU A 20 3.56 1.61 7.62
N ALA A 21 3.00 0.52 7.06
CA ALA A 21 1.59 0.23 7.25
C ALA A 21 1.26 0.06 8.74
N LYS A 22 1.99 -0.83 9.41
CA LYS A 22 1.84 -1.05 10.85
C LYS A 22 2.15 0.19 11.66
N ALA A 23 3.18 0.96 11.30
CA ALA A 23 3.52 2.20 11.98
C ALA A 23 2.39 3.24 11.89
N ILE A 24 1.85 3.49 10.69
CA ILE A 24 0.77 4.46 10.48
C ILE A 24 -0.47 4.06 11.27
N ILE A 25 -0.91 2.81 11.17
CA ILE A 25 -2.11 2.33 11.88
C ILE A 25 -1.97 2.47 13.39
N GLN A 26 -0.86 1.98 13.96
CA GLN A 26 -0.66 1.98 15.41
C GLN A 26 -0.45 3.39 15.96
N LEU A 27 0.33 4.24 15.27
CA LEU A 27 0.54 5.63 15.68
C LEU A 27 -0.75 6.44 15.59
N SER A 28 -1.54 6.29 14.51
CA SER A 28 -2.84 6.95 14.39
C SER A 28 -3.80 6.48 15.48
N ALA A 29 -3.89 5.18 15.75
CA ALA A 29 -4.73 4.66 16.82
C ALA A 29 -4.35 5.24 18.18
N ALA A 30 -3.05 5.25 18.53
CA ALA A 30 -2.56 5.81 19.78
C ALA A 30 -2.83 7.31 19.89
N LEU A 31 -2.43 8.09 18.87
CA LEU A 31 -2.59 9.55 18.87
C LEU A 31 -4.05 9.96 18.95
N PHE A 32 -4.91 9.42 18.08
CA PHE A 32 -6.32 9.81 18.06
C PHE A 32 -7.09 9.30 19.28
N THR A 33 -6.66 8.21 19.92
CA THR A 33 -7.18 7.80 21.23
C THR A 33 -6.84 8.85 22.31
N ILE A 34 -5.58 9.31 22.38
CA ILE A 34 -5.14 10.32 23.36
C ILE A 34 -5.91 11.64 23.18
N TYR A 35 -6.13 12.06 21.94
CA TYR A 35 -6.84 13.31 21.64
C TYR A 35 -8.37 13.17 21.57
N ASN A 36 -8.92 11.99 21.90
CA ASN A 36 -10.34 11.67 21.82
C ASN A 36 -10.96 12.03 20.45
N LYS A 37 -10.28 11.64 19.38
CA LYS A 37 -10.68 11.82 17.98
C LYS A 37 -11.11 10.48 17.38
N ASN A 38 -11.99 10.53 16.37
CA ASN A 38 -12.40 9.33 15.65
C ASN A 38 -11.27 8.81 14.76
N ILE A 39 -10.72 7.65 15.09
CA ILE A 39 -9.58 7.02 14.40
C ILE A 39 -9.94 6.68 12.94
N GLU A 40 -11.13 6.08 12.72
CA GLU A 40 -11.61 5.67 11.40
C GLU A 40 -11.72 6.88 10.46
N THR A 41 -12.29 7.99 10.92
CA THR A 41 -12.42 9.22 10.11
C THR A 41 -11.06 9.71 9.62
N HIS A 42 -10.07 9.81 10.50
CA HIS A 42 -8.74 10.33 10.12
C HIS A 42 -7.96 9.34 9.25
N LEU A 43 -8.11 8.03 9.48
CA LEU A 43 -7.51 7.01 8.61
C LEU A 43 -8.17 6.98 7.22
N LYS A 44 -9.48 7.23 7.11
CA LYS A 44 -10.18 7.39 5.82
C LYS A 44 -9.67 8.60 5.06
N GLU A 45 -9.48 9.73 5.74
CA GLU A 45 -8.90 10.93 5.12
C GLU A 45 -7.47 10.69 4.64
N PHE A 46 -6.65 10.02 5.44
CA PHE A 46 -5.31 9.60 5.03
C PHE A 46 -5.36 8.71 3.78
N LEU A 47 -6.25 7.71 3.78
CA LEU A 47 -6.41 6.77 2.67
C LEU A 47 -6.82 7.51 1.39
N LEU A 48 -7.78 8.43 1.48
CA LEU A 48 -8.22 9.25 0.36
C LEU A 48 -7.06 10.08 -0.21
N LEU A 49 -6.32 10.78 0.65
CA LEU A 49 -5.20 11.61 0.22
C LEU A 49 -4.10 10.79 -0.45
N ALA A 50 -3.72 9.66 0.15
CA ALA A 50 -2.71 8.76 -0.41
C ALA A 50 -3.15 8.16 -1.75
N SER A 51 -4.42 7.77 -1.88
CA SER A 51 -5.00 7.30 -3.14
C SER A 51 -4.95 8.36 -4.22
N VAL A 52 -5.31 9.61 -3.90
CA VAL A 52 -5.21 10.74 -4.82
C VAL A 52 -3.76 10.95 -5.28
N CYS A 53 -2.79 10.93 -4.36
CA CYS A 53 -1.37 11.06 -4.72
C CYS A 53 -0.90 9.93 -5.65
N LEU A 54 -1.32 8.70 -5.41
CA LEU A 54 -0.96 7.54 -6.24
C LEU A 54 -1.61 7.57 -7.63
N LEU A 55 -2.85 8.04 -7.72
CA LEU A 55 -3.55 8.21 -9.00
C LEU A 55 -2.89 9.29 -9.84
N HIS A 56 -2.52 10.42 -9.24
CA HIS A 56 -1.73 11.46 -9.92
C HIS A 56 -0.36 10.93 -10.36
N LEU A 57 0.34 10.19 -9.49
CA LEU A 57 1.62 9.55 -9.85
C LEU A 57 1.47 8.59 -11.03
N GLY A 58 0.30 7.98 -11.22
CA GLY A 58 0.01 7.11 -12.37
C GLY A 58 -0.15 7.83 -13.71
N GLN A 59 -0.30 9.15 -13.69
CA GLN A 59 -0.38 9.98 -14.90
C GLN A 59 0.98 10.60 -15.27
N GLU A 60 1.97 10.52 -14.37
CA GLU A 60 3.31 11.01 -14.61
C GLU A 60 4.03 10.17 -15.68
N THR A 61 4.73 10.84 -16.60
CA THR A 61 5.53 10.17 -17.66
C THR A 61 6.97 9.92 -17.23
N ASP A 62 7.41 10.54 -16.13
CA ASP A 62 8.75 10.36 -15.59
C ASP A 62 8.91 8.96 -14.97
N LYS A 63 9.69 8.13 -15.66
CA LYS A 63 10.00 6.75 -15.25
C LYS A 63 10.72 6.67 -13.90
N LEU A 64 11.50 7.69 -13.53
CA LEU A 64 12.19 7.69 -12.23
C LEU A 64 11.20 7.91 -11.09
N ARG A 65 10.22 8.79 -11.29
CA ARG A 65 9.19 9.08 -10.28
C ARG A 65 8.18 7.94 -10.14
N THR A 66 7.87 7.25 -11.22
CA THR A 66 6.89 6.16 -11.24
C THR A 66 7.48 4.77 -10.91
N ARG A 67 8.80 4.65 -10.77
CA ARG A 67 9.52 3.37 -10.60
C ARG A 67 8.94 2.45 -9.52
N ASN A 68 8.60 3.00 -8.36
CA ASN A 68 8.14 2.21 -7.21
C ASN A 68 6.62 2.30 -6.99
N ARG A 69 5.87 2.84 -7.96
CA ARG A 69 4.44 3.12 -7.82
C ARG A 69 3.63 1.88 -7.49
N GLU A 70 3.93 0.75 -8.14
CA GLU A 70 3.22 -0.50 -7.92
C GLU A 70 3.45 -0.99 -6.48
N SER A 71 4.69 -1.00 -5.99
CA SER A 71 5.00 -1.28 -4.59
C SER A 71 4.27 -0.33 -3.64
N ILE A 72 4.21 0.98 -3.89
CA ILE A 72 3.48 1.90 -3.01
C ILE A 72 1.96 1.65 -3.06
N SER A 73 1.42 1.23 -4.20
CA SER A 73 0.01 0.83 -4.32
C SER A 73 -0.31 -0.40 -3.46
N LEU A 74 0.61 -1.36 -3.39
CA LEU A 74 0.48 -2.52 -2.50
C LEU A 74 0.56 -2.13 -1.01
N LEU A 75 1.21 -1.00 -0.67
CA LEU A 75 1.30 -0.52 0.71
C LEU A 75 -0.07 -0.06 1.21
N MET A 76 -0.87 0.56 0.33
CA MET A 76 -2.24 0.96 0.63
C MET A 76 -3.11 -0.25 0.97
N HIS A 77 -2.92 -1.37 0.26
CA HIS A 77 -3.63 -2.60 0.58
C HIS A 77 -3.19 -3.18 1.94
N LEU A 78 -1.87 -3.20 2.19
CA LEU A 78 -1.33 -3.65 3.48
C LEU A 78 -1.84 -2.81 4.66
N MET A 79 -1.97 -1.49 4.49
CA MET A 79 -2.55 -0.61 5.50
C MET A 79 -3.98 -0.98 5.87
N VAL A 80 -4.78 -1.40 4.90
CA VAL A 80 -6.15 -1.84 5.14
C VAL A 80 -6.17 -3.19 5.86
N GLU A 81 -5.29 -4.12 5.49
CA GLU A 81 -5.19 -5.41 6.17
C GLU A 81 -4.68 -5.31 7.62
N GLU A 82 -3.74 -4.40 7.89
CA GLU A 82 -3.19 -4.17 9.23
C GLU A 82 -4.14 -3.39 10.16
N SER A 83 -5.19 -2.78 9.62
CA SER A 83 -6.11 -1.91 10.36
C SER A 83 -7.40 -2.60 10.73
N SER A 84 -7.81 -2.48 12.00
CA SER A 84 -9.18 -2.83 12.43
C SER A 84 -10.21 -1.75 12.11
N PHE A 85 -9.78 -0.59 11.61
CA PHE A 85 -10.63 0.58 11.35
C PHE A 85 -10.93 0.80 9.86
N LEU A 86 -10.17 0.17 8.97
CA LEU A 86 -10.32 0.31 7.52
C LEU A 86 -10.85 -1.00 6.92
N THR A 87 -11.63 -0.89 5.86
CA THR A 87 -12.11 -2.06 5.10
C THR A 87 -11.68 -1.98 3.64
N ALA A 88 -11.69 -3.13 2.96
CA ALA A 88 -11.40 -3.18 1.53
C ALA A 88 -12.37 -2.31 0.72
N ASP A 89 -13.65 -2.24 1.12
CA ASP A 89 -14.66 -1.39 0.47
C ASP A 89 -14.32 0.10 0.59
N MET A 90 -13.77 0.53 1.74
CA MET A 90 -13.33 1.91 1.92
C MET A 90 -12.16 2.26 1.01
N LEU A 91 -11.23 1.32 0.79
CA LEU A 91 -10.16 1.50 -0.17
C LEU A 91 -10.69 1.54 -1.60
N GLU A 92 -11.58 0.62 -1.98
CA GLU A 92 -12.16 0.57 -3.32
C GLU A 92 -12.92 1.86 -3.67
N SER A 93 -13.51 2.53 -2.68
CA SER A 93 -14.18 3.82 -2.88
C SER A 93 -13.24 4.95 -3.34
N CYS A 94 -11.93 4.84 -3.08
CA CYS A 94 -10.95 5.87 -3.40
C CYS A 94 -9.79 5.38 -4.29
N PHE A 95 -9.59 4.08 -4.43
CA PHE A 95 -8.53 3.45 -5.21
C PHE A 95 -9.04 2.20 -5.95
N PRO A 96 -9.06 2.19 -7.29
CA PRO A 96 -9.61 1.07 -8.06
C PRO A 96 -8.89 -0.26 -7.81
N TYR A 97 -9.63 -1.32 -7.48
CA TYR A 97 -9.07 -2.66 -7.24
C TYR A 97 -8.25 -3.21 -8.41
N VAL A 98 -8.60 -2.86 -9.65
CA VAL A 98 -7.86 -3.27 -10.85
C VAL A 98 -6.40 -2.79 -10.83
N LEU A 99 -6.12 -1.62 -10.25
CA LEU A 99 -4.76 -1.10 -10.12
C LEU A 99 -3.96 -1.93 -9.13
N LEU A 100 -4.55 -2.32 -8.00
CA LEU A 100 -3.91 -3.24 -7.04
C LEU A 100 -3.61 -4.59 -7.67
N ARG A 101 -4.56 -5.16 -8.41
CA ARG A 101 -4.38 -6.44 -9.11
C ARG A 101 -3.22 -6.38 -10.11
N ASN A 102 -3.09 -5.27 -10.84
CA ASN A 102 -1.99 -5.07 -11.78
C ASN A 102 -0.66 -4.88 -11.04
N ALA A 103 -0.64 -4.10 -9.96
CA ALA A 103 0.53 -3.93 -9.10
C ALA A 103 1.06 -5.27 -8.58
N TYR A 104 0.18 -6.16 -8.13
CA TYR A 104 0.58 -7.51 -7.70
C TYR A 104 1.27 -8.30 -8.81
N ARG A 105 0.73 -8.22 -10.04
CA ARG A 105 1.28 -8.95 -11.18
C ARG A 105 2.67 -8.44 -11.55
N GLU A 106 2.85 -7.11 -11.59
CA GLU A 106 4.12 -6.51 -11.94
C GLU A 106 5.19 -6.77 -10.87
N VAL A 107 4.89 -6.55 -9.59
CA VAL A 107 5.86 -6.81 -8.50
C VAL A 107 6.22 -8.30 -8.40
N PHE A 108 5.25 -9.19 -8.61
CA PHE A 108 5.53 -10.64 -8.65
C PHE A 108 6.42 -11.02 -9.84
N ARG A 109 6.18 -10.40 -11.01
CA ARG A 109 7.00 -10.62 -12.20
C ARG A 109 8.43 -10.11 -11.99
N GLU A 110 8.59 -8.90 -11.46
CA GLU A 110 9.89 -8.30 -11.16
C GLU A 110 10.69 -9.14 -10.16
N SER A 111 10.05 -9.56 -9.05
CA SER A 111 10.70 -10.40 -8.05
C SER A 111 11.11 -11.77 -8.59
N THR A 112 10.31 -12.38 -9.46
CA THR A 112 10.65 -13.65 -10.12
C THR A 112 11.83 -13.48 -11.07
N LEU A 113 11.85 -12.42 -11.88
CA LEU A 113 12.96 -12.11 -12.79
C LEU A 113 14.25 -11.82 -12.02
N ALA A 114 14.18 -11.06 -10.94
CA ALA A 114 15.34 -10.75 -10.10
C ALA A 114 15.96 -12.01 -9.49
N ARG A 115 15.14 -12.99 -9.08
CA ARG A 115 15.61 -14.29 -8.57
C ARG A 115 16.27 -15.15 -9.64
N LEU A 116 15.76 -15.13 -10.87
CA LEU A 116 16.35 -15.87 -11.99
C LEU A 116 17.71 -15.27 -12.41
N ALA A 117 17.87 -13.94 -12.33
CA ALA A 117 19.12 -13.27 -12.66
C ALA A 117 20.23 -13.43 -11.60
N ALA A 118 19.89 -13.92 -10.40
CA ALA A 118 20.82 -14.17 -9.31
C ALA A 118 21.43 -15.60 -9.32
N HIS A 119 21.05 -16.42 -10.30
CA HIS A 119 21.56 -17.78 -10.55
C HIS A 119 22.26 -17.84 -11.91
#